data_AF-A0AAE7US74-F1
#
_entry.id   AF-A0AAE7US74-F1
#
_cell.length_a   1.000
_cell.length_b   1.000
_cell.length_c   1.000
_cell.angle_alpha   90.00
_cell.angle_beta   90.00
_cell.angle_gamma   90.00
#
_symmetry.space_group_name_H-M   'P 1'
#
loop_
_entity.id
_entity.type
_entity.pdbx_description
1 polymer ?
#
loop_
_entity_poly.entity_id
_entity_poly.type
_entity_poly.pdbx_seq_one_letter_code
_entity_poly.pdbx_strand_id
1 'polypeptide(L)'
;MSIDQSAIVFRRKISSFWDMKLAPLTDARQLRALSEYMTGLIDDRMPPPMLSRHVNWEEVSCACGLEQTSAELRRVAQYGFNSISHCADRTGFQTWNYLGDRQSNKDTQPRKKPFE
;
A
#
# COMPACT_ATOMS: atom_id res chain seq x y z
N MET A 1 7.67 12.23 24.61
CA MET A 1 7.29 11.61 23.33
C MET A 1 7.27 12.70 22.28
N SER A 2 8.31 12.79 21.44
CA SER A 2 8.37 13.80 20.37
C SER A 2 7.47 13.32 19.24
N ILE A 3 6.28 13.91 19.12
CA ILE A 3 5.42 13.63 17.96
C ILE A 3 6.14 14.20 16.75
N ASP A 4 6.48 13.35 15.77
CA ASP A 4 7.11 13.75 14.52
C ASP A 4 6.23 14.79 13.81
N GLN A 5 6.64 16.06 13.84
CA GLN A 5 5.95 17.15 13.16
C GLN A 5 5.77 16.86 11.66
N SER A 6 6.70 16.09 11.08
CA SER A 6 6.62 15.55 9.71
C SER A 6 5.42 14.62 9.53
N ALA A 7 5.12 13.74 10.49
CA ALA A 7 3.97 12.85 10.46
C ALA A 7 2.64 13.61 10.59
N ILE A 8 2.58 14.64 11.45
CA ILE A 8 1.40 15.51 11.59
C ILE A 8 1.10 16.24 10.27
N VAL A 9 2.13 16.83 9.66
CA VAL A 9 2.01 17.55 8.39
C VAL A 9 1.64 16.58 7.25
N PHE A 10 2.23 15.39 7.24
CA PHE A 10 1.92 14.34 6.27
C PHE A 10 0.47 13.88 6.39
N ARG A 11 -0.01 13.62 7.61
CA ARG A 11 -1.41 13.26 7.88
C ARG A 11 -2.37 14.30 7.32
N ARG A 12 -2.14 15.59 7.59
CA ARG A 12 -2.98 16.69 7.06
C ARG A 12 -2.98 16.74 5.53
N LYS A 13 -1.82 16.57 4.89
CA LYS A 13 -1.71 16.54 3.42
C LYS A 13 -2.46 15.38 2.81
N ILE A 14 -2.32 14.20 3.41
CA ILE A 14 -3.01 12.98 2.98
C ILE A 14 -4.53 13.17 3.15
N SER A 15 -5.02 13.59 4.32
CA SER A 15 -6.46 13.87 4.53
C SER A 15 -7.02 14.87 3.51
N SER A 16 -6.31 15.96 3.24
CA SER A 16 -6.74 16.95 2.24
C SER A 16 -6.74 16.39 0.82
N PHE A 17 -5.80 15.51 0.48
CA PHE A 17 -5.79 14.81 -0.82
C PHE A 17 -7.02 13.92 -0.99
N TRP A 18 -7.38 13.15 0.04
CA TRP A 18 -8.56 12.28 0.00
C TRP A 18 -9.86 13.06 -0.11
N ASP A 19 -9.99 14.13 0.66
CA ASP A 19 -11.17 14.99 0.60
C ASP A 19 -11.35 15.61 -0.81
N MET A 20 -10.27 16.06 -1.45
CA MET A 20 -10.35 16.68 -2.77
C MET A 20 -10.47 15.68 -3.93
N LYS A 21 -9.84 14.51 -3.82
CA LYS A 21 -9.69 13.58 -4.95
C LYS A 21 -10.55 12.34 -4.86
N LEU A 22 -10.91 11.90 -3.65
CA LEU A 22 -11.72 10.70 -3.45
C LEU A 22 -13.17 10.99 -3.09
N ALA A 23 -13.46 12.09 -2.38
CA ALA A 23 -14.84 12.47 -2.11
C ALA A 23 -15.75 12.50 -3.37
N PRO A 24 -15.31 12.99 -4.54
CA PRO A 24 -16.15 12.95 -5.75
C PRO A 24 -16.27 11.56 -6.40
N LEU A 25 -15.44 10.58 -5.99
CA LEU A 25 -15.35 9.24 -6.59
C LEU A 25 -15.88 8.12 -5.69
N THR A 26 -16.27 8.44 -4.46
CA THR A 26 -16.69 7.47 -3.43
C THR A 26 -17.90 7.95 -2.67
N ASP A 27 -18.68 7.00 -2.15
CA ASP A 27 -19.69 7.32 -1.16
C ASP A 27 -19.05 7.80 0.16
N ALA A 28 -19.75 8.64 0.93
CA ALA A 28 -19.25 9.17 2.20
C ALA A 28 -18.81 8.06 3.17
N ARG A 29 -19.50 6.92 3.16
CA ARG A 29 -19.13 5.74 3.97
C ARG A 29 -17.79 5.15 3.53
N GLN A 30 -17.56 5.03 2.23
CA GLN A 30 -16.33 4.48 1.65
C GLN A 30 -15.15 5.44 1.88
N LEU A 31 -15.38 6.74 1.71
CA LEU A 31 -14.37 7.77 2.01
C LEU A 31 -13.92 7.71 3.47
N ARG A 32 -14.88 7.59 4.39
CA ARG A 32 -14.58 7.53 5.82
C ARG A 32 -13.78 6.28 6.17
N ALA A 33 -14.18 5.12 5.67
CA ALA A 33 -13.48 3.87 5.90
C ALA A 33 -12.03 3.89 5.36
N LEU A 34 -11.83 4.38 4.12
CA LEU A 34 -10.49 4.52 3.53
C LEU A 34 -9.61 5.51 4.29
N SER A 35 -10.18 6.64 4.71
CA SER A 35 -9.47 7.68 5.46
C SER A 35 -9.06 7.19 6.85
N GLU A 36 -9.96 6.50 7.56
CA GLU A 36 -9.69 5.87 8.85
C GLU A 36 -8.58 4.81 8.71
N TYR A 37 -8.68 3.93 7.71
CA TYR A 37 -7.69 2.88 7.45
C TYR A 37 -6.28 3.44 7.20
N MET A 38 -6.16 4.45 6.34
CA MET A 38 -4.86 5.05 6.03
C MET A 38 -4.29 5.90 7.14
N THR A 39 -5.15 6.54 7.93
CA THR A 39 -4.73 7.24 9.13
C THR A 39 -4.13 6.25 10.13
N GLY A 40 -4.76 5.09 10.31
CA GLY A 40 -4.21 4.00 11.12
C GLY A 40 -2.83 3.56 10.63
N LEU A 41 -2.65 3.35 9.32
CA LEU A 41 -1.34 3.01 8.75
C LEU A 41 -0.25 4.07 9.05
N ILE A 42 -0.60 5.36 9.01
CA ILE A 42 0.34 6.45 9.33
C ILE A 42 0.66 6.48 10.82
N ASP A 43 -0.35 6.37 11.68
CA ASP A 43 -0.20 6.43 13.13
C ASP A 43 0.58 5.21 13.66
N ASP A 44 0.33 4.02 13.11
CA ASP A 44 1.04 2.77 13.42
C ASP A 44 2.38 2.65 12.66
N ARG A 45 2.69 3.60 11.77
CA ARG A 45 3.87 3.58 10.87
C ARG A 45 4.00 2.30 10.06
N MET A 46 2.88 1.71 9.67
CA MET A 46 2.83 0.48 8.89
C MET A 46 2.71 0.77 7.40
N PRO A 47 3.40 0.01 6.53
CA PRO A 47 3.16 0.09 5.11
C PRO A 47 1.75 -0.45 4.78
N PRO A 48 1.05 0.13 3.79
CA PRO A 48 -0.18 -0.46 3.29
C PRO A 48 0.07 -1.86 2.70
N PRO A 49 -0.96 -2.71 2.63
CA PRO A 49 -0.82 -4.02 2.03
C PRO A 49 -0.54 -3.87 0.53
N MET A 50 0.67 -4.24 0.12
CA MET A 50 1.14 -4.14 -1.26
C MET A 50 1.34 -5.53 -1.84
N LEU A 51 0.71 -5.80 -2.98
CA LEU A 51 1.04 -6.92 -3.88
C LEU A 51 2.06 -6.41 -4.91
N SER A 52 3.34 -6.62 -4.62
CA SER A 52 4.46 -6.02 -5.38
C SER A 52 4.37 -4.49 -5.44
N ARG A 53 4.12 -3.90 -6.63
CA ARG A 53 4.05 -2.42 -6.86
C ARG A 53 2.65 -1.85 -6.67
N HIS A 54 1.67 -2.72 -6.49
CA HIS A 54 0.27 -2.34 -6.48
C HIS A 54 -0.34 -2.61 -5.12
N VAL A 55 -1.26 -1.75 -4.72
CA VAL A 55 -2.04 -1.95 -3.50
C VAL A 55 -2.82 -3.26 -3.63
N ASN A 56 -2.79 -4.06 -2.57
CA ASN A 56 -3.64 -5.22 -2.44
C ASN A 56 -5.09 -4.77 -2.24
N TRP A 57 -5.79 -4.54 -3.35
CA TRP A 57 -7.16 -4.04 -3.30
C TRP A 57 -8.15 -5.03 -2.69
N GLU A 58 -7.87 -6.34 -2.71
CA GLU A 58 -8.71 -7.33 -2.04
C GLU A 58 -8.64 -7.16 -0.52
N GLU A 59 -7.44 -7.00 0.02
CA GLU A 59 -7.21 -6.78 1.45
C GLU A 59 -7.71 -5.42 1.91
N VAL A 60 -7.47 -4.36 1.13
CA VAL A 60 -8.02 -3.02 1.42
C VAL A 60 -9.55 -3.05 1.39
N SER A 61 -10.15 -3.72 0.41
CA SER A 61 -11.61 -3.83 0.30
C SER A 61 -12.19 -4.64 1.46
N CYS A 62 -11.52 -5.70 1.88
CA CYS A 62 -11.89 -6.49 3.05
C CYS A 62 -11.79 -5.67 4.35
N ALA A 63 -10.67 -4.96 4.56
CA ALA A 63 -10.43 -4.16 5.76
C ALA A 63 -11.36 -2.95 5.87
N CYS A 64 -11.66 -2.30 4.74
CA CYS A 64 -12.52 -1.12 4.67
C CYS A 64 -14.01 -1.46 4.43
N GLY A 65 -14.37 -2.74 4.25
CA GLY A 65 -15.74 -3.15 3.92
C GLY A 65 -16.26 -2.58 2.60
N LEU A 66 -15.39 -2.46 1.59
CA LEU A 66 -15.72 -1.92 0.28
C LEU A 66 -16.18 -3.06 -0.64
N GLU A 67 -17.46 -3.11 -0.98
CA GLU A 67 -17.94 -4.15 -1.90
C GLU A 67 -17.52 -3.90 -3.36
N GLN A 68 -17.50 -2.64 -3.79
CA GLN A 68 -17.14 -2.27 -5.16
C GLN A 68 -16.29 -0.99 -5.14
N THR A 69 -15.10 -1.08 -5.73
CA THR A 69 -14.18 0.03 -5.92
C THR A 69 -13.95 0.25 -7.41
N SER A 70 -14.20 1.46 -7.91
CA SER A 70 -14.02 1.77 -9.33
C SER A 70 -12.54 1.76 -9.72
N ALA A 71 -12.24 1.47 -10.98
CA ALA A 71 -10.85 1.48 -11.46
C ALA A 71 -10.19 2.87 -11.30
N GLU A 72 -10.98 3.94 -11.46
CA GLU A 72 -10.53 5.32 -11.28
C GLU A 72 -10.18 5.60 -9.82
N LEU A 73 -11.08 5.21 -8.90
CA LEU A 73 -10.85 5.26 -7.46
C LEU A 73 -9.55 4.55 -7.07
N ARG A 74 -9.35 3.32 -7.55
CA ARG A 74 -8.16 2.52 -7.26
C ARG A 74 -6.88 3.23 -7.73
N ARG A 75 -6.91 3.84 -8.92
CA ARG A 75 -5.76 4.58 -9.47
C ARG A 75 -5.44 5.82 -8.62
N VAL A 76 -6.45 6.63 -8.29
CA VAL A 76 -6.25 7.83 -7.47
C VAL A 76 -5.72 7.44 -6.09
N ALA A 77 -6.31 6.42 -5.49
CA ALA A 77 -5.91 5.96 -4.17
C ALA A 77 -4.52 5.32 -4.13
N GLN A 78 -4.10 4.64 -5.21
CA GLN A 78 -2.75 4.09 -5.34
C GLN A 78 -1.67 5.16 -5.10
N TYR A 79 -1.88 6.40 -5.55
CA TYR A 79 -0.93 7.50 -5.31
C TYR A 79 -0.79 7.83 -3.82
N GLY A 80 -1.92 7.84 -3.10
CA GLY A 80 -1.93 8.08 -1.67
C GLY A 80 -1.27 6.93 -0.89
N PHE A 81 -1.59 5.68 -1.23
CA PHE A 81 -0.95 4.50 -0.62
C PHE A 81 0.55 4.42 -0.92
N ASN A 82 0.99 4.73 -2.15
CA ASN A 82 2.42 4.82 -2.47
C ASN A 82 3.12 5.89 -1.65
N SER A 83 2.46 7.03 -1.41
CA SER A 83 3.01 8.09 -0.57
C SER A 83 3.16 7.65 0.88
N ILE A 84 2.20 6.90 1.42
CA ILE A 84 2.26 6.32 2.78
C ILE A 84 3.39 5.29 2.85
N SER A 85 3.49 4.39 1.87
CA SER A 85 4.58 3.41 1.78
C SER A 85 5.94 4.09 1.75
N HIS A 86 6.11 5.16 0.98
CA HIS A 86 7.35 5.93 0.96
C HIS A 86 7.62 6.67 2.29
N CYS A 87 6.58 7.14 2.97
CA CYS A 87 6.72 7.79 4.27
C CYS A 87 7.15 6.77 5.34
N ALA A 88 6.53 5.59 5.36
CA ALA A 88 6.90 4.49 6.25
C ALA A 88 8.36 4.02 5.99
N ASP A 89 8.75 3.95 4.72
CA ASP A 89 10.11 3.61 4.27
C ASP A 89 11.16 4.63 4.74
N ARG A 90 10.85 5.93 4.66
CA ARG A 90 11.72 7.02 5.16
C ARG A 90 11.89 7.02 6.68
N THR A 91 10.93 6.51 7.43
CA THR A 91 11.05 6.33 8.89
C THR A 91 11.84 5.08 9.30
N GLY A 92 12.32 4.30 8.32
CA GLY A 92 13.34 3.27 8.50
C GLY A 92 12.96 1.94 7.85
N PHE A 93 13.26 1.78 6.56
CA PHE A 93 13.58 0.47 5.96
C PHE A 93 14.46 0.66 4.71
N GLN A 94 15.78 0.84 4.91
CA GLN A 94 16.67 0.44 3.83
C GLN A 94 16.45 -1.06 3.56
N THR A 95 16.29 -1.39 2.28
CA THR A 95 16.20 -2.73 1.69
C THR A 95 14.80 -3.34 1.65
N TRP A 96 14.07 -3.08 0.56
CA TRP A 96 13.44 -4.16 -0.19
C TRP A 96 13.69 -3.98 -1.68
N ASN A 97 14.37 -5.00 -2.19
CA ASN A 97 14.72 -5.26 -3.58
C ASN A 97 13.57 -4.94 -4.53
N TYR A 98 13.65 -3.77 -5.17
CA TYR A 98 13.09 -3.59 -6.50
C TYR A 98 14.18 -3.87 -7.52
N LEU A 99 14.22 -5.14 -7.95
CA LEU A 99 14.72 -5.69 -9.22
C LEU A 99 15.46 -7.01 -8.95
N GLY A 100 14.81 -8.14 -9.26
CA GLY A 100 15.46 -9.44 -9.43
C GLY A 100 14.90 -10.57 -8.58
N ASP A 101 14.53 -11.66 -9.24
CA ASP A 101 14.38 -13.00 -8.66
C ASP A 101 13.12 -13.34 -7.86
N ARG A 102 12.01 -13.48 -8.61
CA ARG A 102 11.12 -14.65 -8.43
C ARG A 102 10.34 -14.98 -9.70
N GLN A 103 11.05 -15.26 -10.79
CA GLN A 103 10.48 -16.09 -11.86
C GLN A 103 10.79 -17.55 -11.49
N SER A 104 9.87 -18.16 -10.76
CA SER A 104 9.74 -19.62 -10.75
C SER A 104 9.47 -20.05 -12.19
N ASN A 105 10.40 -20.73 -12.85
CA ASN A 105 10.05 -21.62 -13.93
C ASN A 105 10.43 -23.05 -13.57
N LYS A 106 9.40 -23.87 -13.48
CA LYS A 106 9.47 -25.31 -13.35
C LYS A 106 9.84 -25.86 -14.72
N ASP A 107 10.93 -26.60 -14.81
CA ASP A 107 11.05 -27.66 -15.81
C ASP A 107 12.00 -28.77 -15.30
N THR A 108 11.36 -29.87 -14.91
CA THR A 108 11.70 -31.28 -15.19
C THR A 108 13.09 -31.84 -14.82
N GLN A 109 13.08 -32.75 -13.83
CA GLN A 109 14.08 -33.76 -13.41
C GLN A 109 14.48 -34.77 -14.54
N PRO A 110 15.36 -35.80 -14.34
CA PRO A 110 16.44 -36.06 -13.34
C PRO A 110 17.74 -36.69 -13.95
N ARG A 111 18.70 -37.09 -13.07
CA ARG A 111 19.72 -38.19 -13.21
C ARG A 111 21.02 -37.85 -14.00
N LYS A 112 22.26 -38.25 -13.66
CA LYS A 112 22.92 -39.13 -12.65
C LYS A 112 24.35 -38.61 -12.35
N LYS A 113 24.91 -38.96 -11.18
CA LYS A 113 26.38 -39.09 -10.93
C LYS A 113 26.95 -40.22 -11.82
N PRO A 114 28.25 -40.30 -12.22
CA PRO A 114 29.38 -40.43 -11.27
C PRO A 114 30.75 -39.88 -11.71
N PHE A 115 31.66 -39.85 -10.71
CA PHE A 115 33.13 -40.05 -10.73
C PHE A 115 33.89 -39.94 -12.06
N GLU A 116 34.93 -39.10 -12.06
CA GLU A 116 36.35 -39.54 -12.13
C GLU A 116 37.22 -38.63 -11.25
#